data_AF-A0A5R8ZWP1-F1
#
_entry.id   AF-A0A5R8ZWP1-F1
#
_cell.length_a   1.000
_cell.length_b   1.000
_cell.length_c   1.000
_cell.angle_alpha   90.00
_cell.angle_beta   90.00
_cell.angle_gamma   90.00
#
_symmetry.space_group_name_H-M   'P 1'
#
loop_
_entity.id
_entity.type
_entity.pdbx_description
1 polymer ?
#
loop_
_entity_poly.entity_id
_entity_poly.type
_entity_poly.pdbx_seq_one_letter_code
_entity_poly.pdbx_strand_id
1 'polypeptide(L)' 'MRNDKSPASAGEPRPTDVKVKITADGGHRHAGIKHPKDAVITVTEGDAQLIIDCFKVGERVEAK' A
#
# COMPACT_ATOMS: atom_id res chain seq x y z
N MET A 1 -18.66 18.78 -26.83
CA MET A 1 -17.38 18.03 -26.88
C MET A 1 -17.50 16.84 -25.94
N ARG A 2 -17.65 15.62 -26.47
CA ARG A 2 -17.46 14.39 -25.68
C ARG A 2 -15.96 14.14 -25.66
N ASN A 3 -15.33 14.17 -24.49
CA ASN A 3 -13.99 13.63 -24.34
C ASN A 3 -14.02 12.55 -23.27
N ASP A 4 -13.84 11.34 -23.77
CA ASP A 4 -13.68 10.08 -23.09
C ASP A 4 -12.30 10.06 -22.42
N LYS A 5 -12.23 9.81 -21.10
CA LYS A 5 -11.08 9.18 -20.46
C LYS A 5 -11.43 8.73 -19.04
N SER A 6 -11.84 7.48 -18.97
CA SER A 6 -11.48 6.45 -17.96
C SER A 6 -11.43 6.86 -16.48
N PRO A 7 -12.11 6.14 -15.57
CA PRO A 7 -11.86 6.30 -14.13
C PRO A 7 -10.37 6.05 -13.89
N ALA A 8 -9.74 6.93 -13.13
CA ALA A 8 -8.35 6.80 -12.73
C ALA A 8 -8.11 5.36 -12.26
N SER A 9 -7.31 4.66 -13.07
CA SER A 9 -6.91 3.27 -12.88
C SER A 9 -6.43 3.08 -11.45
N ALA A 10 -7.09 2.19 -10.72
CA ALA A 10 -6.51 1.60 -9.54
C ALA A 10 -5.32 0.74 -10.01
N GLY A 11 -4.10 1.27 -9.96
CA GLY A 11 -2.90 0.43 -10.06
C GLY A 11 -1.87 0.79 -11.14
N GLU A 12 -1.44 2.04 -11.22
CA GLU A 12 -0.09 2.32 -11.71
C GLU A 12 0.80 2.70 -10.51
N PRO A 13 1.76 1.84 -10.11
CA PRO A 13 2.72 2.20 -9.08
C PRO A 13 3.53 3.39 -9.60
N ARG A 14 3.34 4.54 -8.97
CA ARG A 14 4.17 5.72 -9.14
C ARG A 14 5.59 5.34 -8.71
N PRO A 15 6.62 6.00 -9.28
CA PRO A 15 8.01 5.71 -8.93
C PRO A 15 8.34 5.93 -7.44
N THR A 16 7.46 6.58 -6.69
CA THR A 16 7.57 6.83 -5.24
C THR A 16 6.82 5.81 -4.38
N ASP A 17 6.17 4.80 -4.99
CA ASP A 17 5.45 3.79 -4.24
C ASP A 17 6.41 2.72 -3.73
N VAL A 18 6.28 2.40 -2.45
CA VAL A 18 7.05 1.41 -1.71
C VAL A 18 6.20 0.21 -1.38
N LYS A 19 6.83 -0.96 -1.39
CA LYS A 19 6.17 -2.22 -1.00
C LYS A 19 6.34 -2.43 0.49
N VAL A 20 5.24 -2.74 1.17
CA VAL A 20 5.19 -3.03 2.60
C VAL A 20 4.48 -4.35 2.80
N LYS A 21 5.12 -5.28 3.53
CA LYS A 21 4.53 -6.53 3.96
C LYS A 21 3.83 -6.32 5.30
N ILE A 22 2.56 -6.67 5.39
CA ILE A 22 1.82 -6.62 6.65
C ILE A 22 2.28 -7.78 7.54
N THR A 23 2.70 -7.48 8.77
CA THR A 23 3.20 -8.46 9.74
C THR A 23 2.23 -8.68 10.90
N ALA A 24 1.24 -7.80 11.06
CA ALA A 24 0.22 -7.93 12.09
C ALA A 24 -0.68 -9.15 11.90
N ASP A 25 -0.89 -9.90 12.98
CA ASP A 25 -1.64 -11.17 12.97
C ASP A 25 -3.12 -10.98 12.57
N GLY A 26 -3.74 -9.86 12.99
CA GLY A 26 -5.09 -9.47 12.61
C GLY A 26 -5.22 -8.84 11.21
N GLY A 27 -4.11 -8.69 10.49
CA GLY A 27 -4.00 -7.90 9.26
C GLY A 27 -3.99 -6.39 9.49
N HIS A 28 -4.01 -5.63 8.40
CA HIS A 28 -4.04 -4.17 8.41
C HIS A 28 -5.06 -3.64 7.40
N ARG A 29 -5.82 -2.60 7.77
CA ARG A 29 -6.78 -1.97 6.87
C ARG A 29 -6.17 -0.71 6.26
N HIS A 30 -5.98 -0.71 4.95
CA HIS A 30 -5.43 0.41 4.21
C HIS A 30 -6.37 0.76 3.04
N ALA A 31 -6.61 2.07 2.82
CA ALA A 31 -7.52 2.57 1.78
C ALA A 31 -8.91 1.86 1.74
N GLY A 32 -9.44 1.48 2.90
CA GLY A 32 -10.73 0.78 3.02
C GLY A 32 -10.69 -0.74 2.82
N ILE A 33 -9.57 -1.29 2.31
CA ILE A 33 -9.35 -2.72 2.07
C ILE A 33 -8.61 -3.33 3.27
N LYS A 34 -9.07 -4.50 3.75
CA LYS A 34 -8.38 -5.25 4.80
C LYS A 34 -7.38 -6.21 4.16
N HIS A 35 -6.11 -6.03 4.46
CA HIS A 35 -5.02 -6.89 4.04
C HIS A 35 -4.68 -7.89 5.16
N PRO A 36 -4.63 -9.20 4.86
CA PRO A 36 -4.24 -10.19 5.85
C PRO A 36 -2.75 -10.09 6.20
N LYS A 37 -2.33 -10.83 7.24
CA LYS A 37 -0.91 -11.05 7.55
C LYS A 37 -0.18 -11.59 6.31
N ASP A 38 1.08 -11.20 6.18
CA ASP A 38 1.98 -11.52 5.06
C ASP A 38 1.58 -10.92 3.70
N ALA A 39 0.46 -10.19 3.61
CA ALA A 39 0.09 -9.48 2.39
C ALA A 39 1.09 -8.36 2.09
N VAL A 40 1.56 -8.30 0.85
CA VAL A 40 2.40 -7.21 0.36
C VAL A 40 1.51 -6.18 -0.32
N ILE A 41 1.51 -4.96 0.20
CA ILE A 41 0.78 -3.82 -0.35
C ILE A 41 1.76 -2.79 -0.89
N THR A 42 1.33 -2.06 -1.91
CA THR A 42 2.09 -0.96 -2.50
C THR A 42 1.46 0.34 -2.04
N VAL A 43 2.23 1.18 -1.35
CA VAL A 43 1.77 2.39 -0.67
C VAL A 43 2.79 3.51 -0.88
N THR A 44 2.43 4.75 -0.56
CA THR A 44 3.39 5.86 -0.60
C THR A 44 4.45 5.74 0.51
N GLU A 45 5.58 6.42 0.37
CA GLU A 45 6.63 6.43 1.42
C GLU A 45 6.11 6.91 2.79
N GLY A 46 5.24 7.92 2.80
CA GLY A 46 4.63 8.44 4.02
C GLY A 46 3.72 7.41 4.69
N ASP A 47 2.87 6.74 3.91
CA ASP A 47 2.02 5.65 4.41
C ASP A 47 2.86 4.48 4.93
N ALA A 48 3.92 4.09 4.23
CA ALA A 48 4.82 3.04 4.69
C ALA A 48 5.45 3.38 6.04
N GLN A 49 5.89 4.62 6.23
CA GLN A 49 6.45 5.05 7.51
C GLN A 49 5.40 5.00 8.63
N LEU A 50 4.15 5.39 8.35
CA LEU A 50 3.06 5.24 9.31
C LEU A 50 2.78 3.77 9.65
N ILE A 51 2.70 2.89 8.65
CA ILE A 51 2.40 1.47 8.83
C ILE A 51 3.47 0.76 9.67
N ILE A 52 4.74 1.13 9.48
CA ILE A 52 5.89 0.47 10.10
C ILE A 52 6.22 1.10 11.46
N ASP A 53 6.29 2.43 11.53
CA ASP A 53 6.80 3.13 12.71
C ASP A 53 5.68 3.45 13.72
N CYS A 54 4.55 3.95 13.21
CA CYS A 54 3.43 4.39 14.04
C CYS A 54 2.52 3.22 14.42
N PHE A 55 2.05 2.46 13.42
CA PHE A 55 1.14 1.33 13.63
C PHE A 55 1.87 0.04 13.98
N LYS A 56 3.15 -0.11 13.60
CA LYS A 56 3.97 -1.31 13.86
C LYS A 56 3.31 -2.60 13.35
N VAL A 57 2.65 -2.52 12.20
CA VAL A 57 1.88 -3.61 11.59
C VAL A 57 2.44 -4.08 10.25
N GLY A 58 3.60 -3.57 9.83
CA GLY A 58 4.26 -4.02 8.61
C GLY A 58 5.76 -3.76 8.58
N GLU A 59 6.39 -4.19 7.50
CA GLU A 59 7.83 -4.05 7.21
C GLU A 59 8.03 -3.71 5.72
N ARG A 60 9.05 -2.90 5.37
CA ARG A 60 9.37 -2.60 3.97
C ARG A 60 9.91 -3.83 3.26
N VAL A 61 9.45 -4.07 2.05
CA VAL A 61 10.02 -5.10 1.16
C VAL A 61 10.84 -4.39 0.10
N GLU A 62 12.17 -4.44 0.23
CA GLU A 62 13.06 -3.93 -0.82
C GLU A 62 12.91 -4.80 -2.07
N ALA A 63 12.63 -4.17 -3.21
CA ALA A 63 12.67 -4.85 -4.49
C ALA A 63 14.14 -5.08 -4.84
N LYS A 64 14.58 -6.34 -4.72
CA LYS A 64 15.92 -6.78 -5.14
C LYS A 64 16.10 -6.73 -6.65
#